data_AF-A0A6G1LT74-F1
#
_entry.id   AF-A0A6G1LT74-F1
#
_cell.length_a   1.000
_cell.length_b   1.000
_cell.length_c   1.000
_cell.angle_alpha   90.00
_cell.angle_beta   90.00
_cell.angle_gamma   90.00
#
_symmetry.space_group_name_H-M   'P 1'
#
loop_
_entity.id
_entity.type
_entity.pdbx_description
1 polymer ?
#
loop_
_entity_poly.entity_id
_entity_poly.type
_entity_poly.pdbx_seq_one_letter_code
_entity_poly.pdbx_strand_id
1 'polypeptide(L)'
;MESQPFAVEFAARRSPKIEGRKRRRGNLIFNACCAIVGFSVGVLITTYATNTSALSSESTFVKRQVSENYEGKTILASGNPSAANPKRKCAPPPPQFLLEDPRIMDHDAVKQALVHIDSILKSTLNATKDAVSLSIVHSSKGKAYEFHKGRKRLNESEPSEIINGDSIHRVLSITKLFTVLEALVLGRQAQVKRFLPELTLGSRLQDVLPEFSLGSTFKDAGDITLGELGGHRSGLSREVGKMVLTSFNDVTWPPIPGRNVLDHGEIKNDTSIQEYLKMISKRDLVWQVGETPSYSNTGFNLLGLATERYRQKLTKERKRWDEMMKDDVFDPLGMDHTFAGPIPEHLRKDIITPSASNMVDLVLPHVTDPAAGIFSTSNDLSKLLHKVLLSSNPLLISNSQRHTWLKSIHQNTDGMTSVGIPWESYRAMMPDYGTYNIHFKLGSHPAHQNQISVFPEFGYGVVALVSVGSTDEELSKGAAKADPLAISFDIHNTLAPAIWKAYNSILISDYVGTYTSRDGIDIARIVWENDLLVIKELKIKGVDMLLKADHLLWTLGGPQFKVFEAGIKLTGTGYLGNFRGAALNVCAWDNFDIVTTKTGWGVDLFVIKRLNGKMTFLYEPLQGELVKQ
;
A
#
# COMPACT_ATOMS: atom_id res chain seq x y z
N MET A 1 43.65 -46.02 12.59
CA MET A 1 42.35 -46.12 13.29
C MET A 1 41.55 -44.90 12.88
N GLU A 2 40.78 -45.04 11.81
CA GLU A 2 39.84 -44.06 11.29
C GLU A 2 38.44 -44.70 11.38
N SER A 3 37.44 -43.93 11.80
CA SER A 3 36.04 -44.34 11.84
C SER A 3 35.21 -43.42 10.97
N GLN A 4 34.58 -43.98 9.95
CA GLN A 4 33.57 -43.36 9.08
C GLN A 4 32.18 -43.29 9.76
N PRO A 5 31.32 -42.34 9.35
CA PRO A 5 29.90 -42.34 9.71
C PRO A 5 29.00 -42.93 8.60
N PHE A 6 27.93 -43.59 9.04
CA PHE A 6 26.90 -44.26 8.25
C PHE A 6 25.90 -43.29 7.59
N ALA A 7 25.59 -43.57 6.32
CA ALA A 7 24.41 -43.11 5.60
C ALA A 7 23.33 -44.20 5.63
N VAL A 8 22.05 -43.82 5.66
CA VAL A 8 20.93 -44.74 5.38
C VAL A 8 20.01 -44.12 4.34
N GLU A 9 20.01 -44.78 3.18
CA GLU A 9 19.17 -44.64 2.01
C GLU A 9 17.90 -45.50 2.21
N PHE A 10 16.72 -45.05 1.75
CA PHE A 10 15.56 -45.95 1.59
C PHE A 10 15.07 -45.94 0.14
N ALA A 11 15.28 -47.10 -0.50
CA ALA A 11 14.98 -47.38 -1.89
C ALA A 11 13.52 -47.81 -2.12
N ALA A 12 13.02 -47.42 -3.29
CA ALA A 12 11.78 -47.87 -3.89
C ALA A 12 11.81 -49.37 -4.28
N ARG A 13 10.67 -50.06 -4.18
CA ARG A 13 10.43 -51.35 -4.85
C ARG A 13 9.12 -51.33 -5.63
N ARG A 14 9.20 -51.79 -6.89
CA ARG A 14 8.11 -52.03 -7.84
C ARG A 14 7.74 -53.52 -7.91
N SER A 15 6.52 -53.76 -8.43
CA SER A 15 6.01 -54.89 -9.25
C SER A 15 5.23 -56.00 -8.51
N PRO A 16 4.31 -56.77 -9.17
CA PRO A 16 4.06 -56.89 -10.62
C PRO A 16 2.57 -56.86 -11.10
N LYS A 17 2.42 -56.92 -12.43
CA LYS A 17 1.18 -57.02 -13.26
C LYS A 17 0.37 -58.31 -13.03
N ILE A 18 -0.96 -58.22 -13.17
CA ILE A 18 -1.84 -59.32 -13.65
C ILE A 18 -2.91 -58.74 -14.60
N GLU A 19 -3.10 -59.39 -15.76
CA GLU A 19 -4.11 -59.14 -16.79
C GLU A 19 -5.48 -59.73 -16.43
N GLY A 20 -6.57 -59.07 -16.85
CA GLY A 20 -7.92 -59.63 -16.83
C GLY A 20 -8.97 -58.75 -17.54
N ARG A 21 -9.38 -59.16 -18.76
CA ARG A 21 -10.46 -58.56 -19.56
C ARG A 21 -11.85 -58.75 -18.93
N LYS A 22 -12.72 -57.71 -18.93
CA LYS A 22 -14.05 -57.69 -19.60
C LYS A 22 -14.92 -56.44 -19.28
N ARG A 23 -15.27 -55.73 -20.37
CA ARG A 23 -16.54 -55.06 -20.76
C ARG A 23 -17.45 -54.31 -19.75
N ARG A 24 -17.72 -53.05 -20.15
CA ARG A 24 -18.98 -52.27 -20.17
C ARG A 24 -19.70 -51.99 -18.83
N ARG A 25 -19.71 -50.73 -18.42
CA ARG A 25 -20.88 -49.81 -18.46
C ARG A 25 -20.45 -48.42 -17.98
N GLY A 26 -21.08 -47.38 -18.54
CA GLY A 26 -20.69 -45.99 -18.37
C GLY A 26 -20.91 -45.45 -16.96
N ASN A 27 -20.07 -44.49 -16.58
CA ASN A 27 -20.29 -43.67 -15.40
C ASN A 27 -20.20 -42.19 -15.80
N LEU A 28 -21.35 -41.54 -15.64
CA LEU A 28 -21.52 -40.12 -15.46
C LEU A 28 -20.80 -39.76 -14.14
N ILE A 29 -19.70 -39.00 -14.21
CA ILE A 29 -19.03 -38.52 -12.99
C ILE A 29 -19.69 -37.21 -12.58
N PHE A 30 -20.51 -37.30 -11.54
CA PHE A 30 -20.99 -36.19 -10.72
C PHE A 30 -19.81 -35.69 -9.87
N ASN A 31 -19.35 -34.46 -10.07
CA ASN A 31 -18.40 -33.81 -9.17
C ASN A 31 -19.15 -33.32 -7.94
N ALA A 32 -19.06 -34.08 -6.84
CA ALA A 32 -19.41 -33.65 -5.50
C ALA A 32 -18.15 -33.12 -4.80
N CYS A 33 -18.00 -31.80 -4.73
CA CYS A 33 -17.09 -31.16 -3.75
C CYS A 33 -17.94 -30.74 -2.56
N CYS A 34 -17.97 -31.58 -1.53
CA CYS A 34 -18.46 -31.22 -0.19
C CYS A 34 -17.33 -30.61 0.63
N ALA A 35 -17.62 -29.46 1.21
CA ALA A 35 -16.86 -28.81 2.26
C ALA A 35 -16.91 -29.63 3.57
N ILE A 36 -15.77 -29.79 4.25
CA ILE A 36 -15.69 -30.12 5.67
C ILE A 36 -14.58 -29.30 6.34
N VAL A 37 -15.04 -28.30 7.10
CA VAL A 37 -14.61 -27.73 8.39
C VAL A 37 -13.28 -28.21 9.03
N GLY A 38 -12.53 -27.24 9.56
CA GLY A 38 -11.52 -27.44 10.61
C GLY A 38 -11.43 -26.24 11.56
N PHE A 39 -12.31 -26.18 12.56
CA PHE A 39 -12.15 -25.36 13.78
C PHE A 39 -11.09 -26.02 14.66
N SER A 40 -10.18 -25.24 15.28
CA SER A 40 -9.33 -25.75 16.37
C SER A 40 -9.14 -24.68 17.45
N VAL A 41 -9.81 -24.95 18.57
CA VAL A 41 -9.57 -24.36 19.89
C VAL A 41 -8.28 -24.97 20.43
N GLY A 42 -7.39 -24.13 20.97
CA GLY A 42 -6.20 -24.59 21.67
C GLY A 42 -5.70 -23.56 22.67
N VAL A 43 -6.05 -23.74 23.95
CA VAL A 43 -5.33 -23.16 25.09
C VAL A 43 -5.18 -24.28 26.12
N LEU A 44 -3.94 -24.62 26.50
CA LEU A 44 -3.48 -24.64 27.89
C LEU A 44 -1.96 -24.92 28.00
N ILE A 45 -1.26 -23.96 28.64
CA ILE A 45 -0.14 -24.02 29.61
C ILE A 45 1.20 -24.65 29.19
N THR A 46 2.26 -23.82 29.20
CA THR A 46 3.42 -23.97 30.12
C THR A 46 4.12 -22.64 30.40
N THR A 47 4.24 -22.29 31.68
CA THR A 47 5.15 -21.28 32.25
C THR A 47 6.57 -21.81 32.35
N TYR A 48 7.59 -21.03 31.99
CA TYR A 48 8.91 -21.08 32.64
C TYR A 48 9.57 -19.69 32.63
N ALA A 49 10.05 -19.30 33.82
CA ALA A 49 10.82 -18.10 34.07
C ALA A 49 12.30 -18.35 33.76
N THR A 50 13.01 -17.33 33.27
CA THR A 50 14.47 -17.26 33.40
C THR A 50 14.86 -15.88 33.90
N ASN A 51 15.57 -15.90 35.04
CA ASN A 51 16.21 -14.74 35.64
C ASN A 51 17.49 -14.38 34.87
N THR A 52 17.73 -13.07 34.90
CA THR A 52 18.86 -12.28 34.42
C THR A 52 20.24 -12.73 34.92
N SER A 53 21.28 -12.45 34.12
CA SER A 53 22.45 -11.72 34.60
C SER A 53 23.25 -11.10 33.45
N ALA A 54 23.58 -9.82 33.63
CA ALA A 54 24.25 -8.90 32.74
C ALA A 54 25.75 -9.16 32.60
N LEU A 55 26.37 -8.57 31.57
CA LEU A 55 27.66 -7.88 31.72
C LEU A 55 27.87 -6.85 30.60
N SER A 56 28.20 -5.64 31.07
CA SER A 56 28.41 -4.37 30.39
C SER A 56 29.80 -4.24 29.78
N SER A 57 29.94 -3.40 28.74
CA SER A 57 31.02 -2.42 28.70
C SER A 57 30.55 -1.14 28.02
N GLU A 58 30.72 -0.04 28.76
CA GLU A 58 30.33 1.33 28.41
C GLU A 58 31.28 1.94 27.38
N SER A 59 30.75 2.72 26.44
CA SER A 59 31.44 3.94 26.01
C SER A 59 30.41 5.03 25.74
N THR A 60 30.64 6.17 26.38
CA THR A 60 29.79 7.34 26.50
C THR A 60 29.86 8.18 25.23
N PHE A 61 28.88 8.02 24.34
CA PHE A 61 28.48 9.04 23.39
C PHE A 61 27.15 9.63 23.85
N VAL A 62 27.15 10.93 24.19
CA VAL A 62 25.95 11.70 24.51
C VAL A 62 25.12 11.85 23.24
N LYS A 63 24.37 10.79 22.88
CA LYS A 63 23.25 10.88 21.95
C LYS A 63 22.15 11.65 22.68
N ARG A 64 21.77 12.78 22.09
CA ARG A 64 20.42 13.34 22.25
C ARG A 64 19.46 12.16 22.06
N GLN A 65 18.81 11.70 23.13
CA GLN A 65 17.79 10.65 23.08
C GLN A 65 16.63 11.16 22.23
N VAL A 66 16.77 11.05 20.92
CA VAL A 66 15.64 10.75 20.05
C VAL A 66 15.28 9.34 20.43
N SER A 67 14.07 9.10 20.95
CA SER A 67 13.64 7.77 21.36
C SER A 67 13.90 6.79 20.22
N GLU A 68 14.90 5.91 20.39
CA GLU A 68 15.16 4.78 19.52
C GLU A 68 14.05 3.76 19.76
N ASN A 69 12.88 4.05 19.18
CA ASN A 69 11.76 3.18 18.84
C ASN A 69 10.61 4.07 18.33
N TYR A 70 10.36 4.07 17.03
CA TYR A 70 9.04 4.44 16.52
C TYR A 70 8.11 3.24 16.78
N GLU A 71 7.30 3.32 17.85
CA GLU A 71 6.43 2.23 18.34
C GLU A 71 5.07 2.12 17.61
N GLY A 72 4.88 2.76 16.46
CA GLY A 72 3.61 2.59 15.72
C GLY A 72 2.36 3.02 16.48
N LYS A 73 2.51 4.02 17.36
CA LYS A 73 1.46 4.47 18.27
C LYS A 73 0.62 5.56 17.62
N THR A 74 -0.46 5.16 16.94
CA THR A 74 -1.67 6.00 16.79
C THR A 74 -2.42 6.18 18.13
N ILE A 75 -1.84 5.70 19.25
CA ILE A 75 -2.20 6.05 20.63
C ILE A 75 -0.90 6.31 21.40
N LEU A 76 -0.63 7.56 21.76
CA LEU A 76 0.15 7.87 22.96
C LEU A 76 -0.45 7.06 24.11
N ALA A 77 0.27 6.04 24.57
CA ALA A 77 0.07 5.50 25.91
C ALA A 77 0.52 6.57 26.92
N SER A 78 -0.23 7.66 27.02
CA SER A 78 -0.19 8.57 28.15
C SER A 78 -1.33 8.18 29.09
N GLY A 79 -1.00 7.39 30.11
CA GLY A 79 -1.66 7.50 31.41
C GLY A 79 -2.89 6.65 31.70
N ASN A 80 -3.25 5.62 30.92
CA ASN A 80 -4.37 4.75 31.29
C ASN A 80 -3.94 3.32 31.65
N PRO A 81 -3.92 2.94 32.95
CA PRO A 81 -3.51 1.60 33.41
C PRO A 81 -4.44 0.45 32.94
N SER A 82 -5.53 0.73 32.20
CA SER A 82 -6.34 -0.29 31.54
C SER A 82 -5.69 -0.92 30.29
N ALA A 83 -4.49 -0.47 29.87
CA ALA A 83 -3.75 -0.99 28.71
C ALA A 83 -3.07 -2.37 28.91
N ALA A 84 -3.26 -3.02 30.07
CA ALA A 84 -2.61 -4.30 30.39
C ALA A 84 -3.13 -5.51 29.59
N ASN A 85 -4.25 -5.37 28.85
CA ASN A 85 -4.77 -6.42 27.97
C ASN A 85 -5.66 -5.82 26.85
N PRO A 86 -5.07 -5.32 25.75
CA PRO A 86 -5.86 -4.82 24.63
C PRO A 86 -6.64 -5.98 23.99
N LYS A 87 -7.97 -6.00 24.17
CA LYS A 87 -8.84 -6.89 23.38
C LYS A 87 -8.86 -6.34 21.96
N ARG A 88 -8.18 -7.02 21.02
CA ARG A 88 -8.29 -6.73 19.58
C ARG A 88 -9.76 -6.71 19.20
N LYS A 89 -10.29 -5.57 18.76
CA LYS A 89 -11.66 -5.48 18.26
C LYS A 89 -11.70 -5.94 16.81
N CYS A 90 -12.70 -6.76 16.50
CA CYS A 90 -13.04 -7.13 15.15
C CYS A 90 -14.02 -6.08 14.58
N ALA A 91 -13.54 -4.86 14.33
CA ALA A 91 -14.29 -3.82 13.63
C ALA A 91 -13.86 -3.75 12.15
N PRO A 92 -14.80 -3.72 11.17
CA PRO A 92 -14.42 -3.62 9.77
C PRO A 92 -13.90 -2.21 9.50
N PRO A 93 -13.08 -2.03 8.45
CA PRO A 93 -12.83 -0.70 7.92
C PRO A 93 -14.16 -0.01 7.55
N PRO A 94 -14.15 1.34 7.44
CA PRO A 94 -15.29 2.06 6.92
C PRO A 94 -15.69 1.50 5.54
N PRO A 95 -17.00 1.43 5.22
CA PRO A 95 -17.44 0.99 3.89
C PRO A 95 -16.79 1.82 2.78
N GLN A 96 -16.19 1.16 1.78
CA GLN A 96 -15.47 1.86 0.71
C GLN A 96 -16.33 2.89 -0.04
N PHE A 97 -17.63 2.65 -0.18
CA PHE A 97 -18.54 3.58 -0.85
C PHE A 97 -18.76 4.89 -0.07
N LEU A 98 -18.35 4.97 1.20
CA LEU A 98 -18.39 6.20 1.99
C LEU A 98 -17.11 7.02 1.86
N LEU A 99 -16.00 6.48 1.35
CA LEU A 99 -14.72 7.21 1.30
C LEU A 99 -14.82 8.53 0.51
N GLU A 100 -15.73 8.59 -0.45
CA GLU A 100 -16.00 9.78 -1.27
C GLU A 100 -17.12 10.67 -0.72
N ASP A 101 -17.65 10.41 0.48
CA ASP A 101 -18.68 11.23 1.10
C ASP A 101 -18.12 12.61 1.54
N PRO A 102 -18.66 13.73 1.03
CA PRO A 102 -18.14 15.06 1.38
C PRO A 102 -18.33 15.42 2.86
N ARG A 103 -19.33 14.82 3.55
CA ARG A 103 -19.62 15.08 4.97
C ARG A 103 -18.44 14.74 5.89
N ILE A 104 -17.55 13.85 5.45
CA ILE A 104 -16.35 13.47 6.22
C ILE A 104 -15.45 14.68 6.46
N MET A 105 -15.15 15.40 5.38
CA MET A 105 -14.26 16.57 5.44
C MET A 105 -14.93 17.78 6.06
N ASP A 106 -16.25 17.83 6.06
CA ASP A 106 -17.03 18.89 6.70
C ASP A 106 -17.25 18.65 8.20
N HIS A 107 -16.95 17.46 8.71
CA HIS A 107 -17.13 17.10 10.10
C HIS A 107 -16.18 17.87 11.03
N ASP A 108 -16.70 18.37 12.16
CA ASP A 108 -15.95 19.24 13.09
C ASP A 108 -14.66 18.59 13.61
N ALA A 109 -14.68 17.28 13.88
CA ALA A 109 -13.48 16.58 14.33
C ALA A 109 -12.35 16.64 13.28
N VAL A 110 -12.67 16.54 11.99
CA VAL A 110 -11.69 16.60 10.90
C VAL A 110 -11.18 18.03 10.73
N LYS A 111 -12.08 19.02 10.78
CA LYS A 111 -11.69 20.45 10.76
C LYS A 111 -10.74 20.80 11.91
N GLN A 112 -11.04 20.36 13.14
CA GLN A 112 -10.18 20.56 14.30
C GLN A 112 -8.84 19.85 14.17
N ALA A 113 -8.83 18.62 13.65
CA ALA A 113 -7.60 17.89 13.37
C ALA A 113 -6.70 18.62 12.37
N LEU A 114 -7.25 19.20 11.30
CA LEU A 114 -6.48 19.99 10.33
C LEU A 114 -5.89 21.27 10.96
N VAL A 115 -6.64 21.96 11.83
CA VAL A 115 -6.12 23.12 12.59
C VAL A 115 -4.99 22.70 13.54
N HIS A 116 -5.12 21.54 14.18
CA HIS A 116 -4.07 21.00 15.05
C HIS A 116 -2.82 20.64 14.26
N ILE A 117 -2.98 20.00 13.09
CA ILE A 117 -1.89 19.69 12.16
C ILE A 117 -1.15 20.96 11.73
N ASP A 118 -1.88 22.02 11.36
CA ASP A 118 -1.26 23.31 11.02
C ASP A 118 -0.40 23.87 12.16
N SER A 119 -0.88 23.75 13.40
CA SER A 119 -0.13 24.16 14.59
C SER A 119 1.14 23.33 14.80
N ILE A 120 1.05 21.99 14.67
CA ILE A 120 2.19 21.07 14.76
C ILE A 120 3.23 21.40 13.70
N LEU A 121 2.81 21.54 12.44
CA LEU A 121 3.70 21.83 11.32
C LEU A 121 4.42 23.17 11.52
N LYS A 122 3.69 24.22 11.90
CA LYS A 122 4.28 25.52 12.22
C LYS A 122 5.28 25.41 13.36
N SER A 123 4.95 24.74 14.46
CA SER A 123 5.87 24.63 15.60
C SER A 123 7.12 23.82 15.28
N THR A 124 6.95 22.65 14.65
CA THR A 124 8.04 21.69 14.40
C THR A 124 8.99 22.19 13.33
N LEU A 125 8.47 22.89 12.32
CA LEU A 125 9.26 23.33 11.18
C LEU A 125 9.81 24.75 11.33
N ASN A 126 9.35 25.55 12.31
CA ASN A 126 9.80 26.94 12.48
C ASN A 126 11.33 27.08 12.58
N ALA A 127 11.97 26.16 13.33
CA ALA A 127 13.40 26.21 13.58
C ALA A 127 14.27 25.64 12.44
N THR A 128 13.68 25.00 11.42
CA THR A 128 14.45 24.38 10.34
C THR A 128 14.79 25.41 9.26
N LYS A 129 15.93 25.25 8.58
CA LYS A 129 16.26 26.04 7.37
C LYS A 129 15.63 25.47 6.10
N ASP A 130 15.01 24.30 6.21
CA ASP A 130 14.55 23.52 5.06
C ASP A 130 13.35 24.16 4.35
N ALA A 131 13.27 23.85 3.05
CA ALA A 131 12.09 24.09 2.23
C ALA A 131 11.19 22.85 2.27
N VAL A 132 9.91 23.03 2.61
CA VAL A 132 8.93 21.95 2.81
C VAL A 132 7.65 22.24 2.05
N SER A 133 7.30 21.39 1.09
CA SER A 133 5.99 21.40 0.42
C SER A 133 5.17 20.20 0.86
N LEU A 134 3.97 20.43 1.38
CA LEU A 134 3.12 19.39 1.95
C LEU A 134 1.68 19.51 1.48
N SER A 135 1.05 18.38 1.17
CA SER A 135 -0.36 18.28 0.82
C SER A 135 -1.02 17.10 1.53
N ILE A 136 -2.24 17.31 2.03
CA ILE A 136 -3.14 16.22 2.47
C ILE A 136 -4.28 16.15 1.46
N VAL A 137 -4.55 14.95 0.95
CA VAL A 137 -5.54 14.70 -0.09
C VAL A 137 -6.57 13.70 0.43
N HIS A 138 -7.86 14.01 0.28
CA HIS A 138 -8.97 13.12 0.63
C HIS A 138 -9.78 12.78 -0.62
N SER A 139 -10.27 11.54 -0.74
CA SER A 139 -11.07 11.06 -1.89
C SER A 139 -12.26 11.96 -2.20
N SER A 140 -13.00 12.40 -1.17
CA SER A 140 -14.19 13.24 -1.35
C SER A 140 -13.96 14.70 -1.74
N LYS A 141 -12.75 15.25 -1.53
CA LYS A 141 -12.47 16.70 -1.67
C LYS A 141 -11.29 17.02 -2.59
N GLY A 142 -10.44 16.05 -2.91
CA GLY A 142 -9.13 16.32 -3.49
C GLY A 142 -8.18 16.88 -2.43
N LYS A 143 -7.39 17.91 -2.78
CA LYS A 143 -6.46 18.55 -1.85
C LYS A 143 -7.23 19.24 -0.72
N ALA A 144 -7.17 18.68 0.48
CA ALA A 144 -7.89 19.13 1.66
C ALA A 144 -7.10 20.14 2.50
N TYR A 145 -5.77 20.06 2.45
CA TYR A 145 -4.86 20.92 3.20
C TYR A 145 -3.54 21.04 2.44
N GLU A 146 -2.89 22.20 2.56
CA GLU A 146 -1.53 22.41 2.06
C GLU A 146 -0.72 23.25 3.04
N PHE A 147 0.58 22.99 3.08
CA PHE A 147 1.54 23.73 3.88
C PHE A 147 2.85 23.89 3.11
N HIS A 148 3.34 25.12 3.04
CA HIS A 148 4.56 25.47 2.32
C HIS A 148 5.44 26.36 3.21
N LYS A 149 6.72 26.03 3.33
CA LYS A 149 7.70 26.80 4.08
C LYS A 149 9.04 26.83 3.36
N GLY A 150 9.73 27.97 3.36
CA GLY A 150 11.09 28.12 2.84
C GLY A 150 11.14 28.84 1.50
N ARG A 151 12.31 28.82 0.86
CA ARG A 151 12.55 29.51 -0.42
C ARG A 151 13.03 28.54 -1.50
N LYS A 152 12.87 28.88 -2.77
CA LYS A 152 13.24 28.03 -3.91
C LYS A 152 14.76 27.84 -4.05
N ARG A 153 15.57 28.85 -3.74
CA ARG A 153 17.04 28.77 -3.79
C ARG A 153 17.59 28.85 -2.36
N LEU A 154 17.92 27.70 -1.78
CA LEU A 154 18.44 27.60 -0.42
C LEU A 154 19.97 27.75 -0.37
N ASN A 155 20.65 27.53 -1.49
CA ASN A 155 22.10 27.72 -1.64
C ASN A 155 22.51 29.18 -1.88
N GLU A 156 21.56 30.08 -2.13
CA GLU A 156 21.82 31.48 -2.43
C GLU A 156 21.61 32.36 -1.19
N SER A 157 22.43 33.40 -1.02
CA SER A 157 22.28 34.38 0.06
C SER A 157 21.22 35.44 -0.23
N GLU A 158 20.93 35.67 -1.51
CA GLU A 158 19.92 36.62 -1.96
C GLU A 158 18.50 36.11 -1.69
N PRO A 159 17.51 36.99 -1.49
CA PRO A 159 16.12 36.59 -1.37
C PRO A 159 15.61 35.92 -2.65
N SER A 160 15.35 34.62 -2.61
CA SER A 160 14.63 33.89 -3.66
C SER A 160 13.14 33.75 -3.34
N GLU A 161 12.34 33.41 -4.36
CA GLU A 161 10.88 33.25 -4.22
C GLU A 161 10.52 32.25 -3.11
N ILE A 162 9.45 32.55 -2.38
CA ILE A 162 8.86 31.64 -1.40
C ILE A 162 8.28 30.44 -2.16
N ILE A 163 8.51 29.24 -1.63
CA ILE A 163 7.98 28.03 -2.25
C ILE A 163 6.45 27.98 -2.13
N ASN A 164 5.82 27.22 -3.02
CA ASN A 164 4.39 27.00 -3.07
C ASN A 164 4.08 25.56 -3.55
N GLY A 165 2.79 25.29 -3.82
CA GLY A 165 2.33 23.97 -4.26
C GLY A 165 2.93 23.47 -5.57
N ASP A 166 3.42 24.38 -6.42
CA ASP A 166 4.02 24.11 -7.74
C ASP A 166 5.55 24.18 -7.73
N SER A 167 6.17 24.37 -6.56
CA SER A 167 7.63 24.29 -6.45
C SER A 167 8.10 22.85 -6.62
N ILE A 168 9.03 22.66 -7.56
CA ILE A 168 9.41 21.35 -8.09
C ILE A 168 10.58 20.77 -7.29
N HIS A 169 10.38 19.58 -6.75
CA HIS A 169 11.39 18.80 -6.06
C HIS A 169 11.83 17.64 -6.94
N ARG A 170 13.10 17.22 -6.82
CA ARG A 170 13.49 15.89 -7.32
C ARG A 170 12.96 14.83 -6.36
N VAL A 171 12.03 13.99 -6.82
CA VAL A 171 11.30 13.06 -5.95
C VAL A 171 11.96 11.68 -5.84
N LEU A 172 12.98 11.42 -6.64
CA LEU A 172 13.89 10.28 -6.51
C LEU A 172 13.11 8.97 -6.49
N SER A 173 13.25 8.12 -5.48
CA SER A 173 12.61 6.80 -5.45
C SER A 173 11.08 6.79 -5.41
N ILE A 174 10.42 7.94 -5.26
CA ILE A 174 8.98 8.05 -5.56
C ILE A 174 8.71 7.73 -7.05
N THR A 175 9.69 7.95 -7.93
CA THR A 175 9.67 7.55 -9.36
C THR A 175 9.23 6.11 -9.56
N LYS A 176 9.62 5.20 -8.66
CA LYS A 176 9.27 3.78 -8.72
C LYS A 176 7.75 3.53 -8.74
N LEU A 177 6.96 4.39 -8.09
CA LEU A 177 5.50 4.32 -8.17
C LEU A 177 5.01 4.50 -9.61
N PHE A 178 5.60 5.45 -10.33
CA PHE A 178 5.26 5.74 -11.72
C PHE A 178 5.69 4.63 -12.66
N THR A 179 6.84 4.01 -12.43
CA THR A 179 7.31 2.87 -13.23
C THR A 179 6.40 1.65 -13.10
N VAL A 180 5.88 1.38 -11.89
CA VAL A 180 4.87 0.32 -11.71
C VAL A 180 3.53 0.74 -12.31
N LEU A 181 3.11 1.99 -12.10
CA LEU A 181 1.88 2.53 -12.69
C LEU A 181 1.88 2.39 -14.21
N GLU A 182 2.99 2.66 -14.88
CA GLU A 182 3.13 2.52 -16.32
C GLU A 182 2.86 1.07 -16.78
N ALA A 183 3.41 0.08 -16.08
CA ALA A 183 3.11 -1.33 -16.38
C ALA A 183 1.61 -1.64 -16.25
N LEU A 184 0.94 -1.07 -15.25
CA LEU A 184 -0.51 -1.24 -15.03
C LEU A 184 -1.34 -0.51 -16.11
N VAL A 185 -0.92 0.69 -16.53
CA VAL A 185 -1.54 1.47 -17.60
C VAL A 185 -1.45 0.72 -18.91
N LEU A 186 -0.25 0.27 -19.30
CA LEU A 186 -0.04 -0.51 -20.51
C LEU A 186 -0.83 -1.82 -20.49
N GLY A 187 -0.91 -2.50 -19.35
CA GLY A 187 -1.77 -3.69 -19.17
C GLY A 187 -3.24 -3.38 -19.43
N ARG A 188 -3.76 -2.28 -18.87
CA ARG A 188 -5.15 -1.85 -19.12
C ARG A 188 -5.37 -1.46 -20.59
N GLN A 189 -4.45 -0.70 -21.18
CA GLN A 189 -4.53 -0.30 -22.59
C GLN A 189 -4.54 -1.53 -23.51
N ALA A 190 -3.67 -2.51 -23.25
CA ALA A 190 -3.61 -3.75 -24.01
C ALA A 190 -4.94 -4.53 -23.92
N GLN A 191 -5.50 -4.67 -22.71
CA GLN A 191 -6.80 -5.30 -22.51
C GLN A 191 -7.91 -4.60 -23.31
N VAL A 192 -8.00 -3.27 -23.22
CA VAL A 192 -8.99 -2.47 -23.95
C VAL A 192 -8.82 -2.62 -25.47
N LYS A 193 -7.58 -2.62 -25.95
CA LYS A 193 -7.24 -2.80 -27.37
C LYS A 193 -7.27 -4.27 -27.83
N ARG A 194 -7.50 -5.22 -26.92
CA ARG A 194 -7.37 -6.68 -27.15
C ARG A 194 -6.02 -7.07 -27.77
N PHE A 195 -4.96 -6.37 -27.36
CA PHE A 195 -3.61 -6.60 -27.82
C PHE A 195 -2.97 -7.77 -27.06
N LEU A 196 -2.32 -8.68 -27.79
CA LEU A 196 -1.68 -9.87 -27.22
C LEU A 196 -0.16 -9.86 -27.45
N PRO A 197 0.63 -10.37 -26.48
CA PRO A 197 0.18 -10.85 -25.16
C PRO A 197 -0.24 -9.70 -24.23
N GLU A 198 -1.17 -9.96 -23.32
CA GLU A 198 -1.51 -9.00 -22.25
C GLU A 198 -0.31 -8.78 -21.32
N LEU A 199 -0.16 -7.55 -20.81
CA LEU A 199 0.86 -7.20 -19.82
C LEU A 199 0.25 -7.22 -18.42
N THR A 200 0.87 -7.96 -17.51
CA THR A 200 0.52 -7.98 -16.09
C THR A 200 1.78 -7.95 -15.23
N LEU A 201 1.64 -7.70 -13.93
CA LEU A 201 2.78 -7.86 -13.01
C LEU A 201 3.27 -9.32 -12.91
N GLY A 202 2.48 -10.31 -13.35
CA GLY A 202 2.92 -11.70 -13.47
C GLY A 202 3.63 -12.03 -14.79
N SER A 203 3.70 -11.09 -15.74
CA SER A 203 4.42 -11.32 -17.01
C SER A 203 5.90 -11.51 -16.75
N ARG A 204 6.51 -12.48 -17.43
CA ARG A 204 7.95 -12.75 -17.34
C ARG A 204 8.73 -11.67 -18.05
N LEU A 205 9.83 -11.23 -17.46
CA LEU A 205 10.70 -10.20 -18.01
C LEU A 205 11.22 -10.62 -19.40
N GLN A 206 11.64 -11.87 -19.55
CA GLN A 206 12.19 -12.42 -20.80
C GLN A 206 11.18 -12.41 -21.96
N ASP A 207 9.88 -12.51 -21.68
CA ASP A 207 8.84 -12.46 -22.73
C ASP A 207 8.68 -11.03 -23.29
N VAL A 208 8.93 -10.02 -22.45
CA VAL A 208 8.78 -8.60 -22.80
C VAL A 208 10.09 -8.01 -23.33
N LEU A 209 11.20 -8.38 -22.69
CA LEU A 209 12.58 -7.93 -22.92
C LEU A 209 13.49 -9.16 -23.18
N PRO A 210 13.39 -9.81 -24.35
CA PRO A 210 14.10 -11.06 -24.66
C PRO A 210 15.62 -10.94 -24.70
N GLU A 211 16.15 -9.73 -24.84
CA GLU A 211 17.59 -9.45 -24.75
C GLU A 211 18.15 -9.52 -23.32
N PHE A 212 17.29 -9.57 -22.30
CA PHE A 212 17.71 -9.75 -20.91
C PHE A 212 18.26 -11.17 -20.68
N SER A 213 19.39 -11.26 -19.98
CA SER A 213 19.95 -12.54 -19.54
C SER A 213 20.68 -12.38 -18.22
N LEU A 214 20.62 -13.44 -17.40
CA LEU A 214 21.43 -13.59 -16.20
C LEU A 214 22.79 -14.22 -16.54
N GLY A 215 23.75 -14.06 -15.63
CA GLY A 215 25.03 -14.76 -15.72
C GLY A 215 24.87 -16.28 -15.76
N SER A 216 25.85 -16.98 -16.32
CA SER A 216 25.76 -18.44 -16.56
C SER A 216 25.48 -19.26 -15.31
N THR A 217 25.92 -18.79 -14.14
CA THR A 217 25.69 -19.40 -12.83
C THR A 217 24.22 -19.40 -12.41
N PHE A 218 23.41 -18.49 -12.94
CA PHE A 218 22.01 -18.27 -12.54
C PHE A 218 21.02 -18.54 -13.68
N LYS A 219 21.41 -19.32 -14.70
CA LYS A 219 20.53 -19.68 -15.82
C LYS A 219 19.24 -20.38 -15.38
N ASP A 220 19.30 -21.12 -14.28
CA ASP A 220 18.17 -21.88 -13.72
C ASP A 220 17.57 -21.22 -12.46
N ALA A 221 17.84 -19.93 -12.21
CA ALA A 221 17.41 -19.23 -11.00
C ALA A 221 15.90 -18.93 -10.91
N GLY A 222 15.11 -19.38 -11.89
CA GLY A 222 13.68 -19.09 -12.03
C GLY A 222 13.40 -17.89 -12.93
N ASP A 223 12.13 -17.75 -13.31
CA ASP A 223 11.65 -16.66 -14.16
C ASP A 223 11.46 -15.40 -13.32
N ILE A 224 12.13 -14.30 -13.69
CA ILE A 224 11.91 -12.98 -13.08
C ILE A 224 10.67 -12.35 -13.74
N THR A 225 9.69 -11.99 -12.94
CA THR A 225 8.45 -11.30 -13.35
C THR A 225 8.54 -9.78 -13.14
N LEU A 226 7.66 -9.03 -13.81
CA LEU A 226 7.57 -7.58 -13.61
C LEU A 226 7.22 -7.19 -12.17
N GLY A 227 6.42 -8.01 -11.49
CA GLY A 227 6.05 -7.84 -10.09
C GLY A 227 7.22 -8.12 -9.14
N GLU A 228 8.11 -9.06 -9.46
CA GLU A 228 9.34 -9.27 -8.69
C GLU A 228 10.33 -8.13 -8.87
N LEU A 229 10.44 -7.54 -10.06
CA LEU A 229 11.21 -6.31 -10.26
C LEU A 229 10.62 -5.16 -9.42
N GLY A 230 9.32 -4.92 -9.54
CA GLY A 230 8.63 -3.83 -8.86
C GLY A 230 8.51 -4.02 -7.34
N GLY A 231 8.55 -5.26 -6.87
CA GLY A 231 8.50 -5.63 -5.46
C GLY A 231 9.85 -5.86 -4.81
N HIS A 232 10.95 -5.55 -5.51
CA HIS A 232 12.32 -5.78 -5.04
C HIS A 232 12.65 -7.26 -4.74
N ARG A 233 11.97 -8.22 -5.38
CA ARG A 233 12.15 -9.67 -5.15
C ARG A 233 12.85 -10.39 -6.31
N SER A 234 13.43 -9.68 -7.25
CA SER A 234 14.13 -10.29 -8.40
C SER A 234 15.50 -10.90 -8.06
N GLY A 235 16.01 -10.69 -6.83
CA GLY A 235 17.35 -11.10 -6.45
C GLY A 235 18.47 -10.25 -7.06
N LEU A 236 18.15 -9.22 -7.85
CA LEU A 236 19.13 -8.33 -8.45
C LEU A 236 19.76 -7.40 -7.40
N SER A 237 21.03 -7.06 -7.61
CA SER A 237 21.75 -6.11 -6.76
C SER A 237 21.15 -4.70 -6.80
N ARG A 238 21.53 -3.85 -5.82
CA ARG A 238 21.04 -2.48 -5.69
C ARG A 238 21.23 -1.67 -6.98
N GLU A 239 22.45 -1.66 -7.50
CA GLU A 239 22.86 -0.96 -8.72
C GLU A 239 23.63 -1.91 -9.63
N VAL A 240 23.56 -1.66 -10.95
CA VAL A 240 24.54 -2.22 -11.87
C VAL A 240 25.74 -1.29 -11.86
N GLY A 241 26.93 -1.87 -11.76
CA GLY A 241 28.15 -1.07 -11.74
C GLY A 241 28.99 -1.29 -10.48
N LYS A 242 30.25 -0.89 -10.56
CA LYS A 242 31.23 -0.99 -9.48
C LYS A 242 30.99 0.13 -8.45
N MET A 243 30.12 -0.10 -7.49
CA MET A 243 30.30 0.54 -6.17
C MET A 243 31.52 -0.12 -5.52
N VAL A 244 32.72 0.25 -5.96
CA VAL A 244 33.95 -0.30 -5.40
C VAL A 244 34.26 0.51 -4.16
N LEU A 245 34.05 -0.13 -3.02
CA LEU A 245 34.66 0.32 -1.78
C LEU A 245 36.18 0.14 -1.91
N THR A 246 36.88 1.21 -2.29
CA THR A 246 38.35 1.20 -2.34
C THR A 246 38.95 1.43 -0.95
N SER A 247 38.24 2.14 -0.08
CA SER A 247 38.59 2.37 1.32
C SER A 247 37.35 2.60 2.18
N PHE A 248 37.32 2.06 3.40
CA PHE A 248 36.28 2.40 4.39
C PHE A 248 36.33 3.88 4.81
N ASN A 249 37.47 4.56 4.61
CA ASN A 249 37.58 5.99 4.87
C ASN A 249 36.78 6.84 3.87
N ASP A 250 36.33 6.28 2.74
CA ASP A 250 35.50 6.97 1.76
C ASP A 250 33.98 6.85 2.10
N VAL A 251 33.63 6.02 3.08
CA VAL A 251 32.27 5.91 3.62
C VAL A 251 32.10 6.97 4.71
N THR A 252 31.83 8.21 4.30
CA THR A 252 31.69 9.37 5.19
C THR A 252 30.31 10.01 5.07
N TRP A 253 29.84 10.62 6.16
CA TRP A 253 28.64 11.47 6.16
C TRP A 253 28.95 12.85 6.75
N PRO A 254 28.66 13.94 6.02
CA PRO A 254 28.18 13.99 4.64
C PRO A 254 29.24 13.44 3.64
N PRO A 255 28.82 12.99 2.44
CA PRO A 255 29.76 12.52 1.44
C PRO A 255 30.72 13.64 1.01
N ILE A 256 32.01 13.33 0.93
CA ILE A 256 33.03 14.28 0.45
C ILE A 256 32.97 14.32 -1.09
N PRO A 257 32.81 15.50 -1.72
CA PRO A 257 32.85 15.64 -3.17
C PRO A 257 34.11 15.01 -3.78
N GLY A 258 33.93 14.17 -4.82
CA GLY A 258 35.04 13.46 -5.48
C GLY A 258 35.57 12.22 -4.75
N ARG A 259 35.03 11.86 -3.57
CA ARG A 259 35.36 10.61 -2.84
C ARG A 259 34.12 9.79 -2.48
N ASN A 260 33.02 10.01 -3.20
CA ASN A 260 31.78 9.33 -2.91
C ASN A 260 31.81 7.90 -3.47
N VAL A 261 31.71 6.89 -2.61
CA VAL A 261 31.55 5.47 -3.00
C VAL A 261 30.27 5.18 -3.77
N LEU A 262 29.33 6.14 -3.81
CA LEU A 262 28.12 6.12 -4.63
C LEU A 262 28.34 6.70 -6.03
N ASP A 263 29.57 7.07 -6.40
CA ASP A 263 29.87 7.53 -7.77
C ASP A 263 29.51 6.42 -8.76
N HIS A 264 28.52 6.70 -9.61
CA HIS A 264 27.98 5.77 -10.60
C HIS A 264 28.90 5.60 -11.81
N GLY A 265 30.17 6.02 -11.74
CA GLY A 265 31.11 6.25 -12.86
C GLY A 265 31.28 5.18 -13.95
N GLU A 266 30.66 4.00 -13.83
CA GLU A 266 30.51 3.05 -14.94
C GLU A 266 29.30 3.33 -15.85
N ILE A 267 28.20 3.89 -15.33
CA ILE A 267 27.02 4.26 -16.14
C ILE A 267 27.17 5.72 -16.56
N LYS A 268 27.45 5.92 -17.84
CA LYS A 268 27.54 7.24 -18.47
C LYS A 268 26.19 7.69 -19.01
N ASN A 269 26.01 8.99 -19.22
CA ASN A 269 24.78 9.54 -19.80
C ASN A 269 24.40 8.93 -21.16
N ASP A 270 25.38 8.46 -21.92
CA ASP A 270 25.23 7.83 -23.24
C ASP A 270 25.20 6.28 -23.20
N THR A 271 25.14 5.67 -22.02
CA THR A 271 25.09 4.20 -21.89
C THR A 271 23.85 3.64 -22.59
N SER A 272 24.08 2.76 -23.57
CA SER A 272 23.01 2.10 -24.32
C SER A 272 22.30 1.02 -23.49
N ILE A 273 21.07 0.68 -23.89
CA ILE A 273 20.31 -0.44 -23.31
C ILE A 273 21.12 -1.74 -23.39
N GLN A 274 21.78 -2.00 -24.52
CA GLN A 274 22.57 -3.23 -24.71
C GLN A 274 23.79 -3.29 -23.78
N GLU A 275 24.48 -2.16 -23.59
CA GLU A 275 25.59 -2.08 -22.63
C GLU A 275 25.11 -2.30 -21.19
N TYR A 276 23.99 -1.66 -20.82
CA TYR A 276 23.38 -1.82 -19.50
C TYR A 276 22.99 -3.28 -19.21
N LEU A 277 22.32 -3.95 -20.16
CA LEU A 277 21.98 -5.37 -20.04
C LEU A 277 23.21 -6.28 -19.98
N LYS A 278 24.27 -5.94 -20.72
CA LYS A 278 25.55 -6.64 -20.67
C LYS A 278 26.29 -6.43 -19.34
N MET A 279 26.07 -5.31 -18.65
CA MET A 279 26.58 -5.10 -17.30
C MET A 279 25.83 -6.01 -16.32
N ILE A 280 24.52 -6.15 -16.45
CA ILE A 280 23.69 -7.03 -15.60
C ILE A 280 24.07 -8.49 -15.76
N SER A 281 24.25 -8.96 -17.00
CA SER A 281 24.55 -10.38 -17.27
C SER A 281 25.91 -10.85 -16.73
N LYS A 282 26.76 -9.92 -16.28
CA LYS A 282 28.04 -10.19 -15.63
C LYS A 282 27.95 -10.20 -14.10
N ARG A 283 26.77 -10.03 -13.52
CA ARG A 283 26.57 -9.95 -12.08
C ARG A 283 25.76 -11.14 -11.57
N ASP A 284 26.09 -11.50 -10.35
CA ASP A 284 25.41 -12.56 -9.62
C ASP A 284 24.13 -12.01 -8.96
N LEU A 285 23.17 -12.90 -8.72
CA LEU A 285 22.02 -12.57 -7.87
C LEU A 285 22.49 -12.51 -6.41
N VAL A 286 21.98 -11.53 -5.66
CA VAL A 286 22.22 -11.39 -4.22
C VAL A 286 21.28 -12.25 -3.38
N TRP A 287 20.14 -12.66 -3.94
CA TRP A 287 19.12 -13.52 -3.33
C TRP A 287 18.51 -14.43 -4.39
N GLN A 288 17.85 -15.52 -3.99
CA GLN A 288 17.05 -16.30 -4.93
C GLN A 288 15.85 -15.46 -5.40
N VAL A 289 15.42 -15.68 -6.64
CA VAL A 289 14.25 -14.99 -7.20
C VAL A 289 13.03 -15.33 -6.35
N GLY A 290 12.28 -14.31 -5.94
CA GLY A 290 11.11 -14.43 -5.10
C GLY A 290 11.40 -14.60 -3.61
N GLU A 291 12.64 -14.80 -3.15
CA GLU A 291 12.90 -15.16 -1.75
C GLU A 291 12.54 -14.04 -0.75
N THR A 292 13.18 -12.89 -0.89
CA THR A 292 13.01 -11.76 0.03
C THR A 292 13.13 -10.41 -0.70
N PRO A 293 12.42 -9.35 -0.27
CA PRO A 293 12.63 -8.02 -0.78
C PRO A 293 14.06 -7.53 -0.50
N SER A 294 14.80 -7.21 -1.55
CA SER A 294 16.13 -6.60 -1.53
C SER A 294 16.13 -5.39 -2.46
N TYR A 295 16.24 -4.20 -1.87
CA TYR A 295 16.09 -2.94 -2.59
C TYR A 295 17.01 -2.87 -3.82
N SER A 296 16.41 -2.70 -5.00
CA SER A 296 17.10 -2.76 -6.29
C SER A 296 16.62 -1.66 -7.23
N ASN A 297 17.50 -0.70 -7.53
CA ASN A 297 17.32 0.25 -8.63
C ASN A 297 17.49 -0.46 -9.97
N THR A 298 18.41 -1.43 -10.05
CA THR A 298 18.57 -2.31 -11.23
C THR A 298 17.26 -2.96 -11.66
N GLY A 299 16.50 -3.51 -10.70
CA GLY A 299 15.21 -4.12 -10.98
C GLY A 299 14.20 -3.13 -11.57
N PHE A 300 14.16 -1.91 -11.02
CA PHE A 300 13.29 -0.84 -11.52
C PHE A 300 13.67 -0.33 -12.91
N ASN A 301 14.97 -0.23 -13.18
CA ASN A 301 15.49 0.11 -14.50
C ASN A 301 15.05 -0.94 -15.53
N LEU A 302 15.16 -2.24 -15.22
CA LEU A 302 14.65 -3.30 -16.08
C LEU A 302 13.13 -3.24 -16.27
N LEU A 303 12.37 -2.90 -15.23
CA LEU A 303 10.91 -2.73 -15.33
C LEU A 303 10.55 -1.57 -16.27
N GLY A 304 11.26 -0.45 -16.18
CA GLY A 304 11.11 0.67 -17.10
C GLY A 304 11.46 0.31 -18.54
N LEU A 305 12.57 -0.39 -18.76
CA LEU A 305 12.96 -0.86 -20.08
C LEU A 305 11.95 -1.88 -20.66
N ALA A 306 11.42 -2.77 -19.83
CA ALA A 306 10.38 -3.71 -20.24
C ALA A 306 9.07 -2.99 -20.65
N THR A 307 8.63 -2.01 -19.86
CA THR A 307 7.45 -1.20 -20.21
C THR A 307 7.67 -0.39 -21.48
N GLU A 308 8.86 0.17 -21.69
CA GLU A 308 9.23 0.85 -22.94
C GLU A 308 9.12 -0.11 -24.14
N ARG A 309 9.75 -1.29 -24.06
CA ARG A 309 9.65 -2.30 -25.13
C ARG A 309 8.22 -2.71 -25.41
N TYR A 310 7.41 -2.88 -24.37
CA TYR A 310 6.01 -3.25 -24.52
C TYR A 310 5.20 -2.14 -25.20
N ARG A 311 5.35 -0.89 -24.75
CA ARG A 311 4.68 0.27 -25.35
C ARG A 311 5.04 0.42 -26.83
N GLN A 312 6.31 0.24 -27.19
CA GLN A 312 6.76 0.29 -28.58
C GLN A 312 6.03 -0.75 -29.45
N LYS A 313 5.82 -1.97 -28.93
CA LYS A 313 5.05 -3.01 -29.63
C LYS A 313 3.55 -2.65 -29.71
N LEU A 314 2.97 -2.16 -28.62
CA LEU A 314 1.54 -1.84 -28.51
C LEU A 314 1.13 -0.65 -29.40
N THR A 315 1.96 0.39 -29.45
CA THR A 315 1.63 1.67 -30.11
C THR A 315 2.30 1.84 -31.48
N LYS A 316 3.36 1.06 -31.77
CA LYS A 316 4.26 1.23 -32.93
C LYS A 316 5.05 2.54 -32.93
N GLU A 317 5.09 3.27 -31.81
CA GLU A 317 5.90 4.47 -31.63
C GLU A 317 7.21 4.15 -30.91
N ARG A 318 8.30 4.76 -31.36
CA ARG A 318 9.61 4.67 -30.69
C ARG A 318 9.81 5.87 -29.78
N LYS A 319 9.23 5.79 -28.58
CA LYS A 319 9.48 6.72 -27.48
C LYS A 319 10.29 6.02 -26.40
N ARG A 320 11.15 6.79 -25.74
CA ARG A 320 11.85 6.38 -24.54
C ARG A 320 10.91 6.39 -23.33
N TRP A 321 11.29 5.69 -22.27
CA TRP A 321 10.57 5.67 -20.99
C TRP A 321 10.22 7.08 -20.47
N ASP A 322 11.16 8.03 -20.47
CA ASP A 322 10.93 9.40 -20.00
C ASP A 322 9.88 10.15 -20.84
N GLU A 323 9.87 9.94 -22.16
CA GLU A 323 8.94 10.57 -23.08
C GLU A 323 7.53 9.96 -22.96
N MET A 324 7.43 8.64 -22.84
CA MET A 324 6.13 7.97 -22.75
C MET A 324 5.41 8.25 -21.43
N MET A 325 6.15 8.41 -20.32
CA MET A 325 5.57 8.79 -19.02
C MET A 325 4.73 10.08 -19.12
N LYS A 326 5.16 11.01 -19.98
CA LYS A 326 4.40 12.23 -20.28
C LYS A 326 3.04 11.91 -20.89
N ASP A 327 3.02 11.09 -21.94
CA ASP A 327 1.80 10.78 -22.69
C ASP A 327 0.83 9.87 -21.91
N ASP A 328 1.37 8.84 -21.26
CA ASP A 328 0.59 7.74 -20.69
C ASP A 328 0.14 8.03 -19.25
N VAL A 329 0.84 8.92 -18.54
CA VAL A 329 0.59 9.20 -17.12
C VAL A 329 0.44 10.68 -16.80
N PHE A 330 1.43 11.53 -17.12
CA PHE A 330 1.44 12.91 -16.63
C PHE A 330 0.34 13.76 -17.29
N ASP A 331 0.25 13.78 -18.61
CA ASP A 331 -0.75 14.56 -19.34
C ASP A 331 -2.19 14.12 -19.02
N PRO A 332 -2.52 12.82 -19.00
CA PRO A 332 -3.85 12.36 -18.59
C PRO A 332 -4.24 12.76 -17.16
N LEU A 333 -3.27 12.82 -16.24
CA LEU A 333 -3.52 13.29 -14.87
C LEU A 333 -3.51 14.81 -14.76
N GLY A 334 -3.03 15.52 -15.78
CA GLY A 334 -2.79 16.96 -15.80
C GLY A 334 -1.66 17.35 -14.87
N MET A 335 -0.57 16.59 -14.82
CA MET A 335 0.59 16.82 -13.96
C MET A 335 1.65 17.68 -14.69
N ASP A 336 1.32 18.94 -14.91
CA ASP A 336 2.06 19.83 -15.82
C ASP A 336 3.44 20.29 -15.30
N HIS A 337 3.74 20.06 -14.02
CA HIS A 337 5.04 20.36 -13.39
C HIS A 337 5.79 19.07 -13.01
N THR A 338 5.42 17.95 -13.64
CA THR A 338 6.05 16.65 -13.44
C THR A 338 6.70 16.19 -14.74
N PHE A 339 7.95 15.76 -14.66
CA PHE A 339 8.71 15.30 -15.82
C PHE A 339 9.80 14.31 -15.39
N ALA A 340 10.30 13.55 -16.36
CA ALA A 340 11.51 12.75 -16.26
C ALA A 340 12.54 13.27 -17.27
N GLY A 341 13.82 12.95 -17.06
CA GLY A 341 14.90 13.40 -17.92
C GLY A 341 15.35 14.86 -17.66
N PRO A 342 15.88 15.57 -18.67
CA PRO A 342 16.39 16.94 -18.51
C PRO A 342 15.32 17.94 -18.07
N ILE A 343 15.72 18.93 -17.23
CA ILE A 343 14.82 19.98 -16.75
C ILE A 343 14.33 20.84 -17.93
N PRO A 344 13.00 20.90 -18.20
CA PRO A 344 12.43 21.76 -19.22
C PRO A 344 12.73 23.23 -18.93
N GLU A 345 13.11 23.99 -19.96
CA GLU A 345 13.57 25.38 -19.82
C GLU A 345 12.54 26.25 -19.08
N HIS A 346 11.26 26.13 -19.44
CA HIS A 346 10.17 26.90 -18.85
C HIS A 346 9.89 26.58 -17.37
N LEU A 347 10.34 25.42 -16.87
CA LEU A 347 10.16 24.98 -15.47
C LEU A 347 11.37 25.25 -14.58
N ARG A 348 12.51 25.67 -15.13
CA ARG A 348 13.76 25.87 -14.35
C ARG A 348 13.59 26.82 -13.17
N LYS A 349 12.74 27.84 -13.32
CA LYS A 349 12.45 28.83 -12.27
C LYS A 349 11.72 28.23 -11.05
N ASP A 350 11.02 27.11 -11.23
CA ASP A 350 10.20 26.49 -10.19
C ASP A 350 10.91 25.35 -9.45
N ILE A 351 12.06 24.90 -9.97
CA ILE A 351 12.93 23.91 -9.33
C ILE A 351 13.46 24.46 -8.02
N ILE A 352 13.41 23.65 -6.96
CA ILE A 352 14.06 23.97 -5.69
C ILE A 352 15.52 23.52 -5.72
N THR A 353 16.42 24.37 -5.23
CA THR A 353 17.84 24.09 -5.07
C THR A 353 18.19 24.04 -3.59
N PRO A 354 18.57 22.87 -3.05
CA PRO A 354 19.03 22.72 -1.66
C PRO A 354 20.33 23.47 -1.38
N SER A 355 20.60 23.75 -0.10
CA SER A 355 21.89 24.33 0.34
C SER A 355 23.00 23.28 0.47
N ALA A 356 22.65 22.04 0.82
CA ALA A 356 23.58 20.92 0.89
C ALA A 356 23.97 20.42 -0.50
N SER A 357 25.03 19.61 -0.58
CA SER A 357 25.43 18.95 -1.83
C SER A 357 24.27 18.14 -2.40
N ASN A 358 23.91 18.45 -3.64
CA ASN A 358 22.68 17.99 -4.27
C ASN A 358 22.92 17.53 -5.72
N MET A 359 21.88 16.98 -6.32
CA MET A 359 21.88 16.42 -7.68
C MET A 359 20.82 17.10 -8.56
N VAL A 360 20.49 18.36 -8.29
CA VAL A 360 19.41 19.04 -9.02
C VAL A 360 19.70 19.07 -10.52
N ASP A 361 20.95 19.37 -10.88
CA ASP A 361 21.46 19.46 -12.25
C ASP A 361 21.95 18.12 -12.84
N LEU A 362 21.94 17.04 -12.05
CA LEU A 362 22.39 15.73 -12.53
C LEU A 362 21.40 15.16 -13.55
N VAL A 363 21.81 15.12 -14.82
CA VAL A 363 21.09 14.35 -15.83
C VAL A 363 21.37 12.87 -15.60
N LEU A 364 20.33 12.10 -15.26
CA LEU A 364 20.46 10.65 -15.14
C LEU A 364 20.53 10.01 -16.53
N PRO A 365 21.34 8.96 -16.71
CA PRO A 365 21.26 8.12 -17.90
C PRO A 365 19.83 7.59 -18.10
N HIS A 366 19.36 7.56 -19.34
CA HIS A 366 18.01 7.10 -19.69
C HIS A 366 17.68 5.71 -19.12
N VAL A 367 18.65 4.79 -19.12
CA VAL A 367 18.49 3.43 -18.55
C VAL A 367 18.27 3.41 -17.03
N THR A 368 18.51 4.53 -16.34
CA THR A 368 18.37 4.68 -14.88
C THR A 368 17.22 5.58 -14.43
N ASP A 369 16.64 6.35 -15.36
CA ASP A 369 15.46 7.19 -15.09
C ASP A 369 14.32 6.44 -14.40
N PRO A 370 13.97 5.18 -14.78
CA PRO A 370 12.88 4.46 -14.13
C PRO A 370 13.08 4.22 -12.63
N ALA A 371 14.30 4.28 -12.10
CA ALA A 371 14.51 4.13 -10.66
C ALA A 371 14.34 5.44 -9.87
N ALA A 372 14.66 6.60 -10.45
CA ALA A 372 14.82 7.84 -9.68
C ALA A 372 14.70 9.17 -10.46
N GLY A 373 14.38 9.16 -11.75
CA GLY A 373 14.50 10.31 -12.66
C GLY A 373 13.38 11.34 -12.61
N ILE A 374 12.29 11.12 -11.87
CA ILE A 374 11.15 12.05 -11.85
C ILE A 374 11.43 13.25 -10.94
N PHE A 375 11.03 14.42 -11.45
CA PHE A 375 10.76 15.64 -10.73
C PHE A 375 9.25 15.86 -10.64
N SER A 376 8.76 16.38 -9.53
CA SER A 376 7.33 16.64 -9.34
C SER A 376 7.08 17.70 -8.27
N THR A 377 5.81 18.02 -8.07
CA THR A 377 5.34 19.01 -7.09
C THR A 377 4.34 18.38 -6.13
N SER A 378 4.09 19.06 -5.01
CA SER A 378 3.03 18.62 -4.08
C SER A 378 1.64 18.69 -4.73
N ASN A 379 1.39 19.63 -5.64
CA ASN A 379 0.14 19.73 -6.40
C ASN A 379 -0.04 18.58 -7.38
N ASP A 380 1.01 18.20 -8.11
CA ASP A 380 0.92 17.13 -9.10
C ASP A 380 0.83 15.75 -8.46
N LEU A 381 1.63 15.47 -7.43
CA LEU A 381 1.49 14.24 -6.66
C LEU A 381 0.13 14.12 -5.97
N SER A 382 -0.52 15.24 -5.64
CA SER A 382 -1.90 15.23 -5.15
C SER A 382 -2.90 14.74 -6.21
N LYS A 383 -2.64 14.97 -7.51
CA LYS A 383 -3.46 14.44 -8.62
C LYS A 383 -3.31 12.92 -8.73
N LEU A 384 -2.09 12.38 -8.56
CA LEU A 384 -1.87 10.93 -8.48
C LEU A 384 -2.65 10.32 -7.31
N LEU A 385 -2.57 10.91 -6.12
CA LEU A 385 -3.34 10.46 -4.96
C LEU A 385 -4.84 10.47 -5.25
N HIS A 386 -5.39 11.61 -5.68
CA HIS A 386 -6.83 11.78 -5.83
C HIS A 386 -7.42 10.98 -6.99
N LYS A 387 -6.84 11.08 -8.18
CA LYS A 387 -7.42 10.52 -9.41
C LYS A 387 -7.10 9.04 -9.62
N VAL A 388 -6.10 8.50 -8.94
CA VAL A 388 -5.66 7.10 -9.10
C VAL A 388 -5.75 6.31 -7.80
N LEU A 389 -5.04 6.73 -6.74
CA LEU A 389 -4.85 5.88 -5.56
C LEU A 389 -6.07 5.85 -4.61
N LEU A 390 -6.78 6.97 -4.52
CA LEU A 390 -7.93 7.15 -3.62
C LEU A 390 -9.29 7.06 -4.31
N SER A 391 -9.32 7.19 -5.65
CA SER A 391 -10.57 7.17 -6.43
C SER A 391 -11.23 5.79 -6.42
N SER A 392 -12.55 5.77 -6.23
CA SER A 392 -13.40 4.61 -6.43
C SER A 392 -13.43 4.15 -7.90
N ASN A 393 -13.18 5.07 -8.83
CA ASN A 393 -13.04 4.83 -10.26
C ASN A 393 -11.72 5.44 -10.79
N PRO A 394 -10.59 4.74 -10.66
CA PRO A 394 -9.28 5.29 -11.02
C PRO A 394 -9.18 5.60 -12.51
N LEU A 395 -8.61 6.77 -12.83
CA LEU A 395 -8.57 7.29 -14.21
C LEU A 395 -7.76 6.41 -15.16
N LEU A 396 -6.61 5.92 -14.69
CA LEU A 396 -5.58 5.27 -15.54
C LEU A 396 -5.60 3.74 -15.49
N ILE A 397 -6.08 3.15 -14.40
CA ILE A 397 -6.01 1.71 -14.12
C ILE A 397 -7.37 1.21 -13.61
N SER A 398 -7.66 -0.07 -13.73
CA SER A 398 -8.92 -0.61 -13.19
C SER A 398 -8.92 -0.57 -11.65
N ASN A 399 -10.11 -0.55 -11.04
CA ASN A 399 -10.22 -0.60 -9.59
C ASN A 399 -9.59 -1.90 -9.02
N SER A 400 -9.68 -3.01 -9.74
CA SER A 400 -9.03 -4.28 -9.38
C SER A 400 -7.50 -4.20 -9.40
N GLN A 401 -6.93 -3.54 -10.42
CA GLN A 401 -5.48 -3.29 -10.48
C GLN A 401 -5.03 -2.42 -9.30
N ARG A 402 -5.77 -1.34 -8.98
CA ARG A 402 -5.46 -0.49 -7.82
C ARG A 402 -5.50 -1.26 -6.50
N HIS A 403 -6.55 -2.05 -6.27
CA HIS A 403 -6.65 -2.90 -5.08
C HIS A 403 -5.51 -3.90 -4.96
N THR A 404 -5.06 -4.47 -6.08
CA THR A 404 -3.93 -5.40 -6.09
C THR A 404 -2.61 -4.66 -5.86
N TRP A 405 -2.46 -3.48 -6.45
CA TRP A 405 -1.25 -2.66 -6.35
C TRP A 405 -0.94 -2.23 -4.92
N LEU A 406 -1.96 -1.86 -4.14
CA LEU A 406 -1.83 -1.44 -2.75
C LEU A 406 -1.61 -2.60 -1.77
N LYS A 407 -1.63 -3.86 -2.21
CA LYS A 407 -1.36 -5.00 -1.31
C LYS A 407 0.12 -5.18 -1.05
N SER A 408 0.46 -5.50 0.19
CA SER A 408 1.78 -6.03 0.54
C SER A 408 1.95 -7.43 -0.04
N ILE A 409 3.14 -7.71 -0.57
CA ILE A 409 3.55 -9.02 -1.12
C ILE A 409 4.53 -9.76 -0.21
N HIS A 410 5.06 -9.08 0.82
CA HIS A 410 5.96 -9.65 1.82
C HIS A 410 5.73 -8.96 3.17
N GLN A 411 5.55 -9.74 4.23
CA GLN A 411 5.46 -9.25 5.61
C GLN A 411 6.79 -9.53 6.29
N ASN A 412 7.38 -8.51 6.93
CA ASN A 412 8.62 -8.70 7.66
C ASN A 412 8.34 -9.41 8.99
N THR A 413 9.37 -10.04 9.55
CA THR A 413 9.29 -10.84 10.79
C THR A 413 9.00 -10.02 12.03
N ASP A 414 9.11 -8.68 11.96
CA ASP A 414 8.73 -7.77 13.04
C ASP A 414 7.20 -7.66 13.23
N GLY A 415 6.39 -8.13 12.27
CA GLY A 415 4.94 -8.02 12.28
C GLY A 415 4.40 -6.59 12.13
N MET A 416 5.28 -5.61 11.90
CA MET A 416 4.99 -4.17 11.82
C MET A 416 5.22 -3.61 10.43
N THR A 417 6.25 -4.08 9.73
CA THR A 417 6.62 -3.57 8.42
C THR A 417 6.32 -4.58 7.31
N SER A 418 6.01 -4.07 6.12
CA SER A 418 5.79 -4.92 4.94
C SER A 418 6.16 -4.21 3.65
N VAL A 419 6.34 -5.00 2.60
CA VAL A 419 6.73 -4.54 1.26
C VAL A 419 5.67 -4.99 0.24
N GLY A 420 5.24 -4.06 -0.61
CA GLY A 420 4.38 -4.22 -1.78
C GLY A 420 5.16 -3.96 -3.07
N ILE A 421 4.48 -3.50 -4.12
CA ILE A 421 5.08 -3.26 -5.44
C ILE A 421 4.92 -1.78 -5.80
N PRO A 422 5.82 -0.85 -5.44
CA PRO A 422 6.96 -0.93 -4.52
C PRO A 422 6.65 -0.38 -3.12
N TRP A 423 5.39 -0.44 -2.69
CA TRP A 423 4.98 0.19 -1.43
C TRP A 423 5.82 -0.30 -0.25
N GLU A 424 6.35 0.63 0.52
CA GLU A 424 6.76 0.38 1.90
C GLU A 424 5.51 0.50 2.76
N SER A 425 5.42 -0.21 3.86
CA SER A 425 4.19 -0.19 4.67
C SER A 425 4.48 -0.37 6.14
N TYR A 426 3.72 0.36 6.94
CA TYR A 426 3.79 0.30 8.39
C TYR A 426 2.39 0.00 8.94
N ARG A 427 2.30 -0.96 9.86
CA ARG A 427 1.05 -1.32 10.52
C ARG A 427 0.67 -0.25 11.54
N ALA A 428 -0.45 0.42 11.31
CA ALA A 428 -1.05 1.39 12.22
C ALA A 428 -2.12 0.71 13.09
N MET A 429 -2.11 1.02 14.39
CA MET A 429 -3.13 0.54 15.33
C MET A 429 -4.00 1.70 15.79
N MET A 430 -5.27 1.69 15.44
CA MET A 430 -6.25 2.74 15.75
C MET A 430 -6.65 2.73 17.23
N PRO A 431 -7.28 3.81 17.76
CA PRO A 431 -7.76 3.91 19.14
C PRO A 431 -8.67 2.76 19.61
N ASP A 432 -9.36 2.11 18.69
CA ASP A 432 -10.23 0.96 18.92
C ASP A 432 -9.52 -0.39 18.81
N TYR A 433 -8.19 -0.40 18.64
CA TYR A 433 -7.34 -1.56 18.38
C TYR A 433 -7.54 -2.22 17.01
N GLY A 434 -8.22 -1.55 16.07
CA GLY A 434 -8.19 -1.94 14.66
C GLY A 434 -6.80 -1.76 14.07
N THR A 435 -6.33 -2.73 13.29
CA THR A 435 -5.01 -2.70 12.65
C THR A 435 -5.14 -2.53 11.14
N TYR A 436 -4.46 -1.53 10.60
CA TYR A 436 -4.46 -1.22 9.18
C TYR A 436 -3.02 -0.97 8.69
N ASN A 437 -2.81 -0.86 7.38
CA ASN A 437 -1.50 -0.53 6.84
C ASN A 437 -1.50 0.88 6.24
N ILE A 438 -0.56 1.69 6.68
CA ILE A 438 -0.21 2.93 5.96
C ILE A 438 0.80 2.51 4.89
N HIS A 439 0.44 2.71 3.63
CA HIS A 439 1.32 2.45 2.50
C HIS A 439 2.05 3.73 2.13
N PHE A 440 3.36 3.69 2.01
CA PHE A 440 4.17 4.85 1.66
C PHE A 440 5.32 4.48 0.73
N LYS A 441 5.91 5.50 0.12
CA LYS A 441 7.16 5.37 -0.62
C LYS A 441 8.07 6.53 -0.27
N LEU A 442 9.28 6.20 0.17
CA LEU A 442 10.31 7.21 0.39
C LEU A 442 11.09 7.50 -0.90
N GLY A 443 11.52 8.74 -1.04
CA GLY A 443 12.39 9.23 -2.10
C GLY A 443 13.49 10.09 -1.52
N SER A 444 14.70 9.55 -1.41
CA SER A 444 15.78 10.20 -0.66
C SER A 444 17.11 10.24 -1.42
N HIS A 445 17.77 11.38 -1.30
CA HIS A 445 19.17 11.66 -1.60
C HIS A 445 19.61 12.69 -0.54
N PRO A 446 20.89 12.79 -0.14
CA PRO A 446 21.34 13.67 0.94
C PRO A 446 20.60 15.02 1.11
N ALA A 447 20.40 15.77 0.03
CA ALA A 447 19.76 17.09 0.06
C ALA A 447 18.26 17.15 -0.32
N HIS A 448 17.64 16.03 -0.73
CA HIS A 448 16.19 15.93 -0.98
C HIS A 448 15.62 14.72 -0.23
N GLN A 449 14.66 14.95 0.66
CA GLN A 449 14.00 13.92 1.45
C GLN A 449 12.50 14.01 1.18
N ASN A 450 11.92 12.99 0.58
CA ASN A 450 10.54 13.02 0.13
C ASN A 450 9.78 11.78 0.57
N GLN A 451 8.49 11.95 0.74
CA GLN A 451 7.56 10.90 1.11
C GLN A 451 6.20 11.13 0.43
N ILE A 452 5.57 10.03 0.05
CA ILE A 452 4.16 9.98 -0.32
C ILE A 452 3.53 8.78 0.37
N SER A 453 2.34 8.95 0.97
CA SER A 453 1.56 7.88 1.60
C SER A 453 0.10 7.90 1.18
N VAL A 454 -0.50 6.73 1.31
CA VAL A 454 -1.94 6.50 1.21
C VAL A 454 -2.39 5.63 2.38
N PHE A 455 -3.52 6.01 2.96
CA PHE A 455 -4.23 5.25 3.98
C PHE A 455 -5.62 4.88 3.42
N PRO A 456 -5.70 3.82 2.58
CA PRO A 456 -6.82 3.60 1.68
C PRO A 456 -8.14 3.33 2.43
N GLU A 457 -8.10 2.66 3.58
CA GLU A 457 -9.28 2.40 4.41
C GLU A 457 -9.92 3.68 4.97
N PHE A 458 -9.17 4.78 5.01
CA PHE A 458 -9.64 6.08 5.50
C PHE A 458 -9.86 7.09 4.36
N GLY A 459 -9.56 6.73 3.12
CA GLY A 459 -9.82 7.60 1.96
C GLY A 459 -8.90 8.81 1.84
N TYR A 460 -7.69 8.78 2.41
CA TYR A 460 -6.76 9.90 2.31
C TYR A 460 -5.30 9.51 2.14
N GLY A 461 -4.48 10.48 1.74
CA GLY A 461 -3.04 10.35 1.58
C GLY A 461 -2.31 11.66 1.86
N VAL A 462 -0.99 11.56 2.01
CA VAL A 462 -0.11 12.68 2.35
C VAL A 462 1.05 12.72 1.36
N VAL A 463 1.42 13.91 0.91
CA VAL A 463 2.66 14.19 0.19
C VAL A 463 3.49 15.13 1.06
N ALA A 464 4.73 14.78 1.36
CA ALA A 464 5.68 15.62 2.08
C ALA A 464 7.02 15.64 1.34
N LEU A 465 7.38 16.80 0.78
CA LEU A 465 8.60 17.01 0.00
C LEU A 465 9.51 18.00 0.72
N VAL A 466 10.75 17.60 1.00
CA VAL A 466 11.71 18.38 1.78
C VAL A 466 13.00 18.55 1.00
N SER A 467 13.44 19.80 0.86
CA SER A 467 14.76 20.18 0.37
C SER A 467 15.59 20.78 1.51
N VAL A 468 16.79 20.25 1.71
CA VAL A 468 17.64 20.56 2.87
C VAL A 468 18.25 21.95 2.75
N GLY A 469 18.01 22.80 3.74
CA GLY A 469 18.48 24.19 3.79
C GLY A 469 19.75 24.40 4.59
N SER A 470 20.24 23.38 5.30
CA SER A 470 21.55 23.42 5.96
C SER A 470 22.67 23.08 4.98
N THR A 471 23.86 23.64 5.17
CA THR A 471 25.05 23.25 4.38
C THR A 471 25.60 21.89 4.81
N ASP A 472 26.45 21.25 4.01
CA ASP A 472 27.12 20.00 4.41
C ASP A 472 27.95 20.17 5.69
N GLU A 473 28.60 21.32 5.87
CA GLU A 473 29.34 21.64 7.10
C GLU A 473 28.41 21.67 8.32
N GLU A 474 27.25 22.32 8.21
CA GLU A 474 26.26 22.37 9.28
C GLU A 474 25.70 20.97 9.59
N LEU A 475 25.44 20.16 8.57
CA LEU A 475 24.98 18.78 8.73
C LEU A 475 26.03 17.92 9.45
N SER A 476 27.32 18.08 9.13
CA SER A 476 28.41 17.36 9.81
C SER A 476 28.53 17.74 11.29
N LYS A 477 28.14 18.97 11.65
CA LYS A 477 28.03 19.46 13.04
C LYS A 477 26.72 19.09 13.73
N GLY A 478 25.84 18.31 13.09
CA GLY A 478 24.59 17.81 13.67
C GLY A 478 23.39 18.74 13.50
N ALA A 479 23.37 19.60 12.48
CA ALA A 479 22.19 20.41 12.16
C ALA A 479 20.96 19.52 11.95
N ALA A 480 19.83 19.96 12.51
CA ALA A 480 18.56 19.27 12.36
C ALA A 480 18.02 19.45 10.93
N LYS A 481 17.36 18.39 10.43
CA LYS A 481 16.62 18.41 9.16
C LYS A 481 15.19 17.94 9.41
N ALA A 482 14.25 18.47 8.65
CA ALA A 482 12.88 17.97 8.61
C ALA A 482 12.88 16.53 8.07
N ASP A 483 12.14 15.66 8.75
CA ASP A 483 11.92 14.28 8.34
C ASP A 483 10.51 14.14 7.75
N PRO A 484 10.36 13.96 6.43
CA PRO A 484 9.05 13.86 5.80
C PRO A 484 8.26 12.62 6.27
N LEU A 485 8.92 11.54 6.69
CA LEU A 485 8.23 10.35 7.22
C LEU A 485 7.63 10.63 8.59
N ALA A 486 8.42 11.25 9.48
CA ALA A 486 7.94 11.65 10.81
C ALA A 486 6.76 12.62 10.71
N ILE A 487 6.87 13.63 9.83
CA ILE A 487 5.79 14.58 9.56
C ILE A 487 4.52 13.86 9.08
N SER A 488 4.67 12.92 8.13
CA SER A 488 3.55 12.14 7.60
C SER A 488 2.88 11.30 8.69
N PHE A 489 3.66 10.68 9.58
CA PHE A 489 3.13 9.93 10.70
C PHE A 489 2.43 10.78 11.75
N ASP A 490 2.93 11.98 12.07
CA ASP A 490 2.22 12.92 12.96
C ASP A 490 0.86 13.33 12.39
N ILE A 491 0.79 13.53 11.06
CA ILE A 491 -0.47 13.79 10.35
C ILE A 491 -1.39 12.58 10.45
N HIS A 492 -0.91 11.37 10.17
CA HIS A 492 -1.71 10.15 10.26
C HIS A 492 -2.25 9.92 11.68
N ASN A 493 -1.42 10.14 12.69
CA ASN A 493 -1.78 10.02 14.10
C ASN A 493 -2.89 10.99 14.52
N THR A 494 -2.92 12.18 13.91
CA THR A 494 -3.93 13.20 14.21
C THR A 494 -5.20 13.03 13.39
N LEU A 495 -5.07 12.72 12.10
CA LEU A 495 -6.16 12.75 11.14
C LEU A 495 -6.97 11.45 11.10
N ALA A 496 -6.34 10.29 11.20
CA ALA A 496 -7.05 9.00 11.11
C ALA A 496 -8.14 8.85 12.18
N PRO A 497 -7.90 9.17 13.48
CA PRO A 497 -8.94 9.12 14.50
C PRO A 497 -10.09 10.10 14.24
N ALA A 498 -9.80 11.29 13.71
CA ALA A 498 -10.80 12.30 13.40
C ALA A 498 -11.71 11.87 12.24
N ILE A 499 -11.11 11.28 11.20
CA ILE A 499 -11.83 10.69 10.06
C ILE A 499 -12.67 9.49 10.53
N TRP A 500 -12.14 8.61 11.39
CA TRP A 500 -12.91 7.50 11.99
C TRP A 500 -14.18 8.00 12.67
N LYS A 501 -14.05 9.05 13.49
CA LYS A 501 -15.20 9.68 14.17
C LYS A 501 -16.23 10.24 13.19
N ALA A 502 -15.78 10.85 12.09
CA ALA A 502 -16.66 11.35 11.05
C ALA A 502 -17.43 10.21 10.34
N TYR A 503 -16.73 9.14 9.97
CA TYR A 503 -17.35 7.94 9.39
C TYR A 503 -18.42 7.34 10.31
N ASN A 504 -18.10 7.14 11.59
CA ASN A 504 -19.04 6.57 12.54
C ASN A 504 -20.28 7.46 12.70
N SER A 505 -20.10 8.79 12.73
CA SER A 505 -21.22 9.73 12.81
C SER A 505 -22.15 9.64 11.59
N ILE A 506 -21.58 9.48 10.39
CA ILE A 506 -22.34 9.27 9.16
C ILE A 506 -23.08 7.93 9.18
N LEU A 507 -22.39 6.84 9.56
CA LEU A 507 -22.97 5.51 9.64
C LEU A 507 -24.14 5.46 10.63
N ILE A 508 -23.99 6.07 11.80
CA ILE A 508 -25.03 6.15 12.81
C ILE A 508 -26.22 6.96 12.26
N SER A 509 -25.97 8.14 11.72
CA SER A 509 -27.03 9.01 11.20
C SER A 509 -27.86 8.35 10.09
N ASP A 510 -27.19 7.74 9.12
CA ASP A 510 -27.85 7.16 7.96
C ASP A 510 -28.49 5.80 8.28
N TYR A 511 -27.79 4.89 8.96
CA TYR A 511 -28.18 3.48 8.99
C TYR A 511 -28.85 3.01 10.30
N VAL A 512 -28.52 3.60 11.45
CA VAL A 512 -29.09 3.17 12.75
C VAL A 512 -30.56 3.59 12.85
N GLY A 513 -31.42 2.67 13.27
CA GLY A 513 -32.84 2.91 13.44
C GLY A 513 -33.69 1.65 13.29
N THR A 514 -34.99 1.83 13.42
CA THR A 514 -35.99 0.80 13.16
C THR A 514 -36.58 1.01 11.77
N TYR A 515 -36.60 -0.05 10.98
CA TYR A 515 -37.18 -0.09 9.65
C TYR A 515 -38.41 -0.97 9.70
N THR A 516 -39.51 -0.52 9.10
CA THR A 516 -40.77 -1.30 9.06
C THR A 516 -41.37 -1.31 7.66
N SER A 517 -42.09 -2.39 7.33
CA SER A 517 -42.98 -2.42 6.17
C SER A 517 -44.22 -1.54 6.41
N ARG A 518 -45.00 -1.26 5.35
CA ARG A 518 -46.23 -0.43 5.44
C ARG A 518 -47.30 -1.04 6.35
N ASP A 519 -47.37 -2.36 6.43
CA ASP A 519 -48.32 -3.09 7.28
C ASP A 519 -47.78 -3.32 8.71
N GLY A 520 -46.53 -2.91 8.99
CA GLY A 520 -45.88 -3.08 10.29
C GLY A 520 -45.53 -4.52 10.66
N ILE A 521 -45.69 -5.47 9.74
CA ILE A 521 -45.39 -6.90 9.98
C ILE A 521 -43.89 -7.16 9.93
N ASP A 522 -43.20 -6.55 8.97
CA ASP A 522 -41.77 -6.70 8.80
C ASP A 522 -41.04 -5.65 9.63
N ILE A 523 -40.00 -6.08 10.33
CA ILE A 523 -39.15 -5.21 11.14
C ILE A 523 -37.69 -5.55 10.94
N ALA A 524 -36.86 -4.51 10.80
CA ALA A 524 -35.42 -4.62 10.92
C ALA A 524 -34.93 -3.55 11.89
N ARG A 525 -34.15 -3.94 12.90
CA ARG A 525 -33.59 -3.00 13.88
C ARG A 525 -32.08 -2.98 13.79
N ILE A 526 -31.54 -1.85 13.34
CA ILE A 526 -30.10 -1.63 13.22
C ILE A 526 -29.65 -0.74 14.37
N VAL A 527 -28.64 -1.18 15.10
CA VAL A 527 -28.03 -0.44 16.21
C VAL A 527 -26.54 -0.21 15.96
N TRP A 528 -25.97 0.76 16.68
CA TRP A 528 -24.53 0.92 16.79
C TRP A 528 -24.04 0.29 18.09
N GLU A 529 -23.23 -0.76 18.00
CA GLU A 529 -22.71 -1.47 19.18
C GLU A 529 -21.27 -1.91 18.91
N ASN A 530 -20.37 -1.70 19.88
CA ASN A 530 -18.95 -2.09 19.76
C ASN A 530 -18.26 -1.54 18.49
N ASP A 531 -18.61 -0.31 18.09
CA ASP A 531 -18.11 0.35 16.86
C ASP A 531 -18.54 -0.34 15.55
N LEU A 532 -19.68 -1.05 15.58
CA LEU A 532 -20.25 -1.78 14.46
C LEU A 532 -21.70 -1.36 14.20
N LEU A 533 -22.11 -1.40 12.93
CA LEU A 533 -23.51 -1.54 12.58
C LEU A 533 -23.96 -2.98 12.81
N VAL A 534 -25.02 -3.17 13.59
CA VAL A 534 -25.52 -4.49 13.97
C VAL A 534 -27.02 -4.58 13.71
N ILE A 535 -27.45 -5.56 12.92
CA ILE A 535 -28.86 -5.96 12.86
C ILE A 535 -29.16 -6.79 14.10
N LYS A 536 -29.98 -6.26 14.99
CA LYS A 536 -30.43 -6.94 16.22
C LYS A 536 -31.75 -7.69 16.08
N GLU A 537 -32.50 -7.34 15.05
CA GLU A 537 -33.80 -7.92 14.78
C GLU A 537 -34.03 -7.86 13.28
N LEU A 538 -34.45 -8.97 12.69
CA LEU A 538 -34.86 -9.04 11.29
C LEU A 538 -36.00 -10.05 11.17
N LYS A 539 -37.20 -9.53 10.96
CA LYS A 539 -38.41 -10.32 10.76
C LYS A 539 -39.03 -9.94 9.44
N ILE A 540 -39.19 -10.91 8.54
CA ILE A 540 -39.79 -10.71 7.22
C ILE A 540 -40.94 -11.70 7.05
N LYS A 541 -42.14 -11.21 6.74
CA LYS A 541 -43.39 -11.96 6.66
C LYS A 541 -43.62 -12.86 7.89
N GLY A 542 -43.32 -12.32 9.06
CA GLY A 542 -43.45 -13.03 10.33
C GLY A 542 -42.30 -14.00 10.67
N VAL A 543 -41.34 -14.21 9.77
CA VAL A 543 -40.22 -15.15 9.94
C VAL A 543 -39.01 -14.44 10.54
N ASP A 544 -38.50 -14.95 11.66
CA ASP A 544 -37.23 -14.51 12.25
C ASP A 544 -36.05 -15.01 11.42
N MET A 545 -35.40 -14.09 10.70
CA MET A 545 -34.33 -14.41 9.79
C MET A 545 -33.00 -14.71 10.49
N LEU A 546 -32.75 -14.17 11.68
CA LEU A 546 -31.55 -14.48 12.47
C LEU A 546 -31.62 -15.93 12.94
N LEU A 547 -32.79 -16.36 13.44
CA LEU A 547 -33.01 -17.75 13.80
C LEU A 547 -32.90 -18.69 12.59
N LYS A 548 -33.40 -18.29 11.42
CA LYS A 548 -33.23 -19.09 10.19
C LYS A 548 -31.76 -19.19 9.76
N ALA A 549 -30.96 -18.14 9.96
CA ALA A 549 -29.53 -18.21 9.70
C ALA A 549 -28.84 -19.20 10.66
N ASP A 550 -29.22 -19.24 11.93
CA ASP A 550 -28.72 -20.25 12.89
C ASP A 550 -29.14 -21.67 12.47
N HIS A 551 -30.38 -21.86 12.02
CA HIS A 551 -30.85 -23.16 11.53
C HIS A 551 -30.02 -23.72 10.37
N LEU A 552 -29.46 -22.85 9.51
CA LEU A 552 -28.56 -23.29 8.45
C LEU A 552 -27.27 -23.91 9.02
N LEU A 553 -26.76 -23.34 10.12
CA LEU A 553 -25.56 -23.83 10.80
C LEU A 553 -25.83 -25.07 11.68
N TRP A 554 -27.07 -25.32 12.08
CA TRP A 554 -27.43 -26.51 12.86
C TRP A 554 -27.17 -27.82 12.11
N THR A 555 -27.10 -27.79 10.78
CA THR A 555 -26.68 -28.93 9.96
C THR A 555 -25.24 -29.37 10.25
N LEU A 556 -24.40 -28.46 10.76
CA LEU A 556 -23.00 -28.72 11.09
C LEU A 556 -22.79 -29.07 12.57
N GLY A 557 -23.59 -28.49 13.46
CA GLY A 557 -23.31 -28.52 14.90
C GLY A 557 -24.51 -28.77 15.81
N GLY A 558 -25.73 -28.83 15.30
CA GLY A 558 -26.96 -28.97 16.09
C GLY A 558 -27.52 -27.67 16.69
N PRO A 559 -28.70 -27.72 17.34
CA PRO A 559 -29.45 -26.53 17.80
C PRO A 559 -28.77 -25.62 18.82
N GLN A 560 -27.71 -26.10 19.46
CA GLN A 560 -26.89 -25.32 20.39
C GLN A 560 -26.02 -24.28 19.69
N PHE A 561 -25.84 -24.36 18.36
CA PHE A 561 -25.12 -23.36 17.58
C PHE A 561 -26.04 -22.18 17.29
N LYS A 562 -26.04 -21.20 18.20
CA LYS A 562 -26.72 -19.91 18.04
C LYS A 562 -25.71 -18.79 17.91
N VAL A 563 -25.24 -18.56 16.69
CA VAL A 563 -24.17 -17.59 16.41
C VAL A 563 -24.77 -16.22 16.06
N PHE A 564 -26.00 -16.18 15.56
CA PHE A 564 -26.69 -14.96 15.14
C PHE A 564 -27.72 -14.43 16.16
N GLU A 565 -28.01 -15.15 17.24
CA GLU A 565 -28.92 -14.71 18.32
C GLU A 565 -28.52 -13.35 18.93
N ALA A 566 -27.22 -13.06 19.02
CA ALA A 566 -26.72 -11.78 19.51
C ALA A 566 -26.85 -10.63 18.47
N GLY A 567 -27.14 -10.96 17.21
CA GLY A 567 -27.21 -10.04 16.08
C GLY A 567 -26.19 -10.32 14.98
N ILE A 568 -26.32 -9.59 13.88
CA ILE A 568 -25.48 -9.69 12.68
C ILE A 568 -24.70 -8.38 12.51
N LYS A 569 -23.37 -8.42 12.56
CA LYS A 569 -22.52 -7.26 12.22
C LYS A 569 -22.53 -7.03 10.71
N LEU A 570 -22.57 -5.78 10.29
CA LEU A 570 -22.59 -5.39 8.87
C LEU A 570 -21.22 -4.91 8.41
N THR A 571 -20.79 -5.38 7.24
CA THR A 571 -19.57 -4.97 6.54
C THR A 571 -19.91 -4.53 5.12
N GLY A 572 -19.48 -3.33 4.70
CA GLY A 572 -19.79 -2.80 3.36
C GLY A 572 -19.08 -3.56 2.24
N THR A 573 -19.74 -3.75 1.08
CA THR A 573 -19.22 -4.61 -0.02
C THR A 573 -18.52 -3.84 -1.15
N GLY A 574 -18.22 -2.56 -0.93
CA GLY A 574 -17.71 -1.65 -1.97
C GLY A 574 -18.78 -1.16 -2.95
N TYR A 575 -19.92 -1.84 -3.05
CA TYR A 575 -21.09 -1.35 -3.78
C TYR A 575 -21.96 -0.49 -2.88
N LEU A 576 -22.48 0.61 -3.42
CA LEU A 576 -23.23 1.61 -2.67
C LEU A 576 -24.42 0.99 -1.93
N GLY A 577 -24.40 1.12 -0.59
CA GLY A 577 -25.47 0.65 0.27
C GLY A 577 -25.56 -0.87 0.43
N ASN A 578 -24.63 -1.63 -0.17
CA ASN A 578 -24.61 -3.08 -0.02
C ASN A 578 -23.72 -3.47 1.16
N PHE A 579 -24.24 -4.35 2.01
CA PHE A 579 -23.56 -4.89 3.18
C PHE A 579 -23.64 -6.42 3.19
N ARG A 580 -22.57 -7.07 3.65
CA ARG A 580 -22.60 -8.47 4.11
C ARG A 580 -22.76 -8.51 5.61
N GLY A 581 -23.60 -9.41 6.08
CA GLY A 581 -23.75 -9.71 7.49
C GLY A 581 -22.87 -10.86 7.94
N ALA A 582 -22.29 -10.76 9.13
CA ALA A 582 -21.58 -11.85 9.79
C ALA A 582 -21.90 -11.94 11.28
N ALA A 583 -21.49 -13.04 11.90
CA ALA A 583 -21.62 -13.21 13.34
C ALA A 583 -20.80 -12.17 14.11
N LEU A 584 -21.35 -11.65 15.21
CA LEU A 584 -20.69 -10.62 16.03
C LEU A 584 -19.37 -11.07 16.67
N ASN A 585 -19.32 -12.33 17.12
CA ASN A 585 -18.23 -12.83 17.96
C ASN A 585 -17.03 -13.38 17.17
N VAL A 586 -17.04 -13.30 15.84
CA VAL A 586 -15.99 -13.87 14.99
C VAL A 586 -15.28 -12.75 14.23
N CYS A 587 -13.95 -12.81 14.17
CA CYS A 587 -13.12 -11.96 13.30
C CYS A 587 -13.11 -12.44 11.83
N ALA A 588 -14.12 -13.20 11.42
CA ALA A 588 -14.36 -13.57 10.04
C ALA A 588 -15.06 -12.38 9.34
N TRP A 589 -14.51 -11.97 8.21
CA TRP A 589 -15.02 -10.92 7.32
C TRP A 589 -15.46 -11.49 5.97
N ASP A 590 -15.25 -12.79 5.83
CA ASP A 590 -15.40 -13.68 4.70
C ASP A 590 -16.70 -14.46 4.87
N ASN A 591 -17.83 -13.76 4.91
CA ASN A 591 -19.11 -14.43 4.82
C ASN A 591 -19.39 -14.80 3.36
N PHE A 592 -19.33 -16.09 3.10
CA PHE A 592 -19.74 -16.76 1.88
C PHE A 592 -21.24 -16.60 1.67
N ASP A 593 -21.72 -16.70 0.43
CA ASP A 593 -23.13 -16.92 0.14
C ASP A 593 -23.56 -18.30 0.71
N ILE A 594 -23.69 -18.43 2.04
CA ILE A 594 -23.95 -19.69 2.76
C ILE A 594 -25.10 -20.44 2.08
N VAL A 595 -26.14 -19.68 1.75
CA VAL A 595 -27.22 -20.08 0.85
C VAL A 595 -27.58 -18.86 0.00
N THR A 596 -27.89 -19.10 -1.27
CA THR A 596 -28.49 -18.11 -2.16
C THR A 596 -29.95 -18.41 -2.45
N THR A 597 -30.73 -17.37 -2.75
CA THR A 597 -32.02 -17.51 -3.38
C THR A 597 -31.86 -17.98 -4.84
N LYS A 598 -32.97 -18.27 -5.53
CA LYS A 598 -32.95 -18.69 -6.94
C LYS A 598 -32.36 -17.63 -7.90
N THR A 599 -32.34 -16.37 -7.51
CA THR A 599 -31.75 -15.26 -8.29
C THR A 599 -30.27 -15.07 -8.01
N GLY A 600 -29.70 -15.82 -7.05
CA GLY A 600 -28.31 -15.69 -6.61
C GLY A 600 -28.09 -14.75 -5.43
N TRP A 601 -29.14 -14.25 -4.76
CA TRP A 601 -29.00 -13.37 -3.60
C TRP A 601 -28.57 -14.15 -2.35
N GLY A 602 -27.41 -13.84 -1.79
CA GLY A 602 -26.94 -14.42 -0.53
C GLY A 602 -27.83 -14.02 0.65
N VAL A 603 -28.20 -14.96 1.52
CA VAL A 603 -29.03 -14.68 2.72
C VAL A 603 -28.39 -13.70 3.70
N ASP A 604 -27.09 -13.44 3.58
CA ASP A 604 -26.29 -12.48 4.33
C ASP A 604 -26.08 -11.15 3.60
N LEU A 605 -26.64 -10.96 2.39
CA LEU A 605 -26.61 -9.71 1.65
C LEU A 605 -27.78 -8.81 2.05
N PHE A 606 -27.46 -7.59 2.48
CA PHE A 606 -28.42 -6.54 2.83
C PHE A 606 -28.15 -5.30 1.99
N VAL A 607 -29.20 -4.73 1.40
CA VAL A 607 -29.07 -3.50 0.62
C VAL A 607 -29.83 -2.39 1.33
N ILE A 608 -29.09 -1.44 1.89
CA ILE A 608 -29.62 -0.34 2.68
C ILE A 608 -29.22 0.97 1.99
N LYS A 609 -30.20 1.63 1.37
CA LYS A 609 -29.95 2.82 0.55
C LYS A 609 -31.13 3.78 0.58
N ARG A 610 -30.90 5.03 0.17
CA ARG A 610 -31.95 6.03 0.11
C ARG A 610 -32.83 5.80 -1.12
N LEU A 611 -34.13 5.58 -0.92
CA LEU A 611 -35.15 5.53 -1.96
C LEU A 611 -36.24 6.55 -1.63
N ASN A 612 -36.60 7.41 -2.60
CA ASN A 612 -37.60 8.47 -2.41
C ASN A 612 -37.33 9.34 -1.15
N GLY A 613 -36.06 9.68 -0.92
CA GLY A 613 -35.62 10.52 0.21
C GLY A 613 -35.48 9.79 1.55
N LYS A 614 -36.04 8.58 1.72
CA LYS A 614 -35.97 7.80 2.97
C LYS A 614 -34.96 6.66 2.85
N MET A 615 -34.34 6.29 3.96
CA MET A 615 -33.50 5.09 4.00
C MET A 615 -34.38 3.84 3.97
N THR A 616 -34.10 2.97 3.01
CA THR A 616 -34.84 1.74 2.78
C THR A 616 -33.91 0.55 2.90
N PHE A 617 -34.33 -0.43 3.68
CA PHE A 617 -33.72 -1.74 3.83
C PHE A 617 -34.39 -2.72 2.87
N LEU A 618 -33.60 -3.24 1.94
CA LEU A 618 -34.02 -4.24 0.96
C LEU A 618 -33.36 -5.56 1.30
N TYR A 619 -34.19 -6.60 1.35
CA TYR A 619 -33.76 -7.96 1.60
C TYR A 619 -34.55 -8.92 0.72
N GLU A 620 -33.90 -9.45 -0.31
CA GLU A 620 -34.58 -10.27 -1.31
C GLU A 620 -35.22 -11.54 -0.74
N PRO A 621 -34.62 -12.26 0.23
CA PRO A 621 -35.29 -13.40 0.84
C PRO A 621 -36.63 -12.97 1.43
N LEU A 622 -37.70 -13.61 0.94
CA LEU A 622 -39.09 -13.29 1.27
C LEU A 622 -39.58 -11.90 0.81
N GLN A 623 -38.84 -11.19 -0.04
CA GLN A 623 -39.19 -9.89 -0.64
C GLN A 623 -39.40 -8.78 0.40
N GLY A 624 -38.47 -8.66 1.36
CA GLY A 624 -38.50 -7.61 2.38
C GLY A 624 -38.14 -6.23 1.82
N GLU A 625 -39.03 -5.28 2.02
CA GLU A 625 -38.79 -3.85 1.77
C GLU A 625 -39.30 -3.05 2.97
N LEU A 626 -38.36 -2.44 3.71
CA LEU A 626 -38.63 -1.77 4.97
C LEU A 626 -38.09 -0.35 4.94
N VAL A 627 -38.85 0.61 5.46
CA VAL A 627 -38.48 2.02 5.46
C VAL A 627 -38.12 2.45 6.88
N LYS A 628 -37.02 3.18 7.03
CA LYS A 628 -36.58 3.78 8.30
C LYS A 628 -37.66 4.72 8.83
N GLN A 629 -38.04 4.52 10.09
CA GLN A 629 -39.05 5.31 10.79
C GLN A 629 -38.48 6.61 11.37
#